data_AF-A0A7S2QAD1-F1
#
_entry.id   AF-A0A7S2QAD1-F1
#
_cell.length_a   1.000
_cell.length_b   1.000
_cell.length_c   1.000
_cell.angle_alpha   90.00
_cell.angle_beta   90.00
_cell.angle_gamma   90.00
#
_symmetry.space_group_name_H-M   'P 1'
#
loop_
_entity.id
_entity.type
_entity.pdbx_description
1 polymer ?
#
loop_
_entity_poly.entity_id
_entity_poly.type
_entity_poly.pdbx_seq_one_letter_code
_entity_poly.pdbx_strand_id
1 'polypeptide(L)'
;ALGRRRGGAAAPGEAARRLILKMVRLSSGWGLVNAFAASALPLFFGGLFTTDAAVKASLRTVVVPLAVSLLLHCTSLTLEGVVLACRGGGWLAKVYWVNSAVFAGGLWVICSRGGSGLSVAWMSLMIFQFVRLGQFSFRVWWDRWRGVSSG
;
A
#
# COMPACT_ATOMS: atom_id res chain seq x y z
N ALA A 1 -11.74 -48.49 -10.44
CA ALA A 1 -12.19 -47.55 -9.38
C ALA A 1 -12.23 -46.12 -9.94
N LEU A 2 -13.42 -45.70 -10.39
CA LEU A 2 -13.72 -44.40 -10.97
C LEU A 2 -13.85 -43.33 -9.86
N GLY A 3 -12.78 -42.57 -9.62
CA GLY A 3 -12.78 -41.42 -8.72
C GLY A 3 -13.09 -40.12 -9.46
N ARG A 4 -14.36 -39.92 -9.81
CA ARG A 4 -14.89 -38.71 -10.44
C ARG A 4 -14.72 -37.51 -9.48
N ARG A 5 -13.58 -36.78 -9.54
CA ARG A 5 -13.42 -35.47 -8.91
C ARG A 5 -14.29 -34.44 -9.64
N ARG A 6 -15.61 -34.50 -9.41
CA ARG A 6 -16.54 -33.38 -9.57
C ARG A 6 -16.32 -32.42 -8.39
N GLY A 7 -15.23 -31.66 -8.43
CA GLY A 7 -15.15 -30.40 -7.71
C GLY A 7 -15.46 -29.32 -8.73
N GLY A 8 -16.57 -28.59 -8.55
CA GLY A 8 -17.00 -27.53 -9.47
C GLY A 8 -15.82 -26.62 -9.83
N ALA A 9 -15.37 -26.72 -11.08
CA ALA A 9 -14.32 -25.84 -11.59
C ALA A 9 -14.93 -24.44 -11.65
N ALA A 10 -14.63 -23.64 -10.63
CA ALA A 10 -14.96 -22.23 -10.61
C ALA A 10 -14.49 -21.64 -11.95
N ALA A 11 -15.34 -20.89 -12.64
CA ALA A 11 -14.99 -20.26 -13.91
C ALA A 11 -13.63 -19.56 -13.77
N PRO A 12 -12.76 -19.50 -14.79
CA PRO A 12 -11.39 -18.99 -14.67
C PRO A 12 -11.30 -17.64 -13.91
N GLY A 13 -12.30 -16.76 -14.09
CA GLY A 13 -12.42 -15.49 -13.36
C GLY A 13 -12.74 -15.62 -11.87
N GLU A 14 -13.52 -16.61 -11.44
CA GLU A 14 -13.80 -16.86 -10.02
C GLU A 14 -12.59 -17.38 -9.26
N ALA A 15 -11.79 -18.26 -9.89
CA ALA A 15 -10.55 -18.76 -9.31
C ALA A 15 -9.53 -17.62 -9.11
N ALA A 16 -9.36 -16.76 -10.13
CA ALA A 16 -8.52 -15.57 -10.05
C ALA A 16 -9.00 -14.61 -8.95
N ARG A 17 -10.31 -14.36 -8.85
CA ARG A 17 -10.87 -13.51 -7.79
C ARG A 17 -10.60 -14.05 -6.39
N ARG A 18 -10.75 -15.37 -6.20
CA ARG A 18 -10.48 -16.02 -4.92
C ARG A 18 -9.01 -15.92 -4.53
N LEU A 19 -8.11 -16.02 -5.51
CA LEU A 19 -6.67 -15.84 -5.32
C LEU A 19 -6.34 -14.40 -4.91
N ILE A 20 -6.84 -13.40 -5.63
CA ILE A 20 -6.61 -11.97 -5.32
C ILE A 20 -7.10 -11.65 -3.90
N LEU A 21 -8.29 -12.12 -3.51
CA LEU A 21 -8.82 -11.89 -2.16
C LEU A 21 -7.97 -12.57 -1.07
N LYS A 22 -7.44 -13.77 -1.33
CA LYS A 22 -6.52 -14.44 -0.40
C LYS A 22 -5.20 -13.66 -0.28
N MET A 23 -4.66 -13.19 -1.39
CA MET A 23 -3.44 -12.39 -1.40
C MET A 23 -3.64 -11.10 -0.62
N VAL A 24 -4.71 -10.34 -0.88
CA VAL A 24 -5.03 -9.11 -0.13
C VAL A 24 -5.13 -9.38 1.37
N ARG A 25 -5.83 -10.46 1.79
CA ARG A 25 -5.93 -10.82 3.21
C ARG A 25 -4.58 -11.15 3.84
N LEU A 26 -3.75 -11.94 3.16
CA LEU A 26 -2.40 -12.29 3.62
C LEU A 26 -1.54 -11.03 3.74
N SER A 27 -1.59 -10.15 2.74
CA SER A 27 -0.83 -8.91 2.71
C SER A 27 -1.27 -7.91 3.75
N SER A 28 -2.56 -7.81 4.05
CA SER A 28 -3.05 -6.98 5.16
C SER A 28 -2.60 -7.56 6.51
N GLY A 29 -2.64 -8.88 6.68
CA GLY A 29 -2.11 -9.53 7.88
C GLY A 29 -0.60 -9.28 8.06
N TRP A 30 0.18 -9.42 7.00
CA TRP A 30 1.61 -9.11 7.01
C TRP A 30 1.88 -7.62 7.24
N GLY A 31 1.07 -6.75 6.65
CA GLY A 31 1.13 -5.31 6.86
C GLY A 31 0.89 -4.92 8.32
N LEU A 32 -0.01 -5.60 9.03
CA LEU A 32 -0.22 -5.39 10.47
C LEU A 32 1.01 -5.80 11.29
N VAL A 33 1.60 -6.96 11.00
CA VAL A 33 2.83 -7.40 11.67
C VAL A 33 3.96 -6.39 11.43
N ASN A 34 4.10 -5.91 10.20
CA ASN A 34 5.12 -4.93 9.83
C ASN A 34 4.87 -3.56 10.50
N ALA A 35 3.61 -3.10 10.53
CA ALA A 35 3.22 -1.86 11.21
C ALA A 35 3.46 -1.94 12.72
N PHE A 36 3.19 -3.09 13.34
CA PHE A 36 3.46 -3.34 14.75
C PHE A 36 4.96 -3.36 15.04
N ALA A 37 5.76 -4.10 14.26
CA ALA A 37 7.20 -4.14 14.43
C ALA A 37 7.84 -2.74 14.24
N ALA A 38 7.42 -2.01 13.22
CA ALA A 38 7.96 -0.69 12.91
C ALA A 38 7.52 0.40 13.89
N SER A 39 6.40 0.22 14.60
CA SER A 39 6.00 1.10 15.71
C SER A 39 6.67 0.72 17.03
N ALA A 40 6.88 -0.57 17.28
CA ALA A 40 7.58 -1.06 18.47
C ALA A 40 9.07 -0.62 18.50
N LEU A 41 9.73 -0.58 17.34
CA LEU A 41 11.15 -0.21 17.24
C LEU A 41 11.46 1.19 17.80
N PRO A 42 10.80 2.29 17.36
CA PRO A 42 11.02 3.62 17.94
C PRO A 42 10.60 3.74 19.41
N LEU A 43 9.59 2.97 19.84
CA LEU A 43 9.03 3.06 21.19
C LEU A 43 9.91 2.36 22.24
N PHE A 44 10.37 1.15 21.94
CA PHE A 44 11.13 0.31 22.87
C PHE A 44 12.63 0.27 22.58
N PHE A 45 13.02 0.44 21.32
CA PHE A 45 14.41 0.30 20.85
C PHE A 45 14.94 1.59 20.21
N GLY A 46 14.44 2.77 20.59
CA GLY A 46 14.93 4.05 20.04
C GLY A 46 16.45 4.24 20.19
N GLY A 47 17.07 3.61 21.20
CA GLY A 47 18.52 3.61 21.42
C GLY A 47 19.34 2.86 20.38
N LEU A 48 18.72 2.00 19.55
CA LEU A 48 19.39 1.33 18.42
C LEU A 48 19.67 2.31 17.26
N PHE A 49 18.86 3.36 17.11
CA PHE A 49 18.99 4.33 16.03
C PHE A 49 19.76 5.59 16.46
N THR A 50 19.53 6.05 17.69
CA THR A 50 20.15 7.29 18.18
C THR A 50 20.19 7.36 19.71
N THR A 51 21.23 8.00 20.24
CA THR A 51 21.38 8.30 21.66
C THR A 51 20.70 9.63 22.05
N ASP A 52 20.47 10.53 21.10
CA ASP A 52 19.93 11.87 21.33
C ASP A 52 18.44 11.86 21.74
N ALA A 53 18.11 12.59 22.81
CA ALA A 53 16.76 12.64 23.37
C ALA A 53 15.76 13.41 22.50
N ALA A 54 16.20 14.48 21.83
CA ALA A 54 15.36 15.27 20.93
C ALA A 54 14.97 14.46 19.69
N VAL A 55 15.92 13.71 19.11
CA VAL A 55 15.63 12.83 17.96
C VAL A 55 14.68 11.69 18.34
N LYS A 56 14.84 11.10 19.53
CA LYS A 56 13.89 10.10 20.07
C LYS A 56 12.48 10.67 20.24
N ALA A 57 12.36 11.91 20.72
CA ALA A 57 11.06 12.57 20.83
C ALA A 57 10.41 12.79 19.46
N SER A 58 11.18 13.24 18.45
CA SER A 58 10.68 13.40 17.07
C SER A 58 10.32 12.08 16.40
N LEU A 59 11.03 10.98 16.69
CA LEU A 59 10.68 9.66 16.16
C LEU A 59 9.33 9.17 16.68
N ARG A 60 8.95 9.51 17.92
CA ARG A 60 7.66 9.11 18.48
C ARG A 60 6.47 9.79 17.79
N THR A 61 6.64 11.02 17.28
CA THR A 61 5.55 11.74 16.59
C THR A 61 5.21 11.13 15.23
N VAL A 62 6.12 10.34 14.65
CA VAL A 62 5.94 9.75 13.32
C VAL A 62 5.50 8.29 13.35
N VAL A 63 5.43 7.67 14.53
CA VAL A 63 5.08 6.24 14.69
C VAL A 63 3.73 5.91 14.07
N VAL A 64 2.71 6.74 14.33
CA VAL A 64 1.36 6.53 13.80
C VAL A 64 1.31 6.64 12.27
N PRO A 65 1.76 7.75 11.64
CA PRO A 65 1.74 7.85 10.18
C PRO A 65 2.63 6.79 9.50
N LEU A 66 3.73 6.38 10.15
CA LEU A 66 4.57 5.28 9.67
C LEU A 66 3.83 3.94 9.67
N ALA A 67 3.20 3.57 10.79
CA ALA A 67 2.46 2.31 10.93
C ALA A 67 1.30 2.21 9.92
N VAL A 68 0.52 3.28 9.78
CA VAL A 68 -0.58 3.35 8.81
C VAL A 68 -0.05 3.28 7.38
N SER A 69 0.99 4.04 7.06
CA SER A 69 1.64 3.99 5.74
C SER A 69 2.11 2.58 5.38
N LEU A 70 2.76 1.86 6.30
CA LEU A 70 3.25 0.50 6.06
C LEU A 70 2.13 -0.49 5.78
N LEU A 71 1.03 -0.42 6.54
CA LEU A 71 -0.15 -1.26 6.33
C LEU A 71 -0.74 -1.06 4.92
N LEU A 72 -0.93 0.20 4.53
CA LEU A 72 -1.46 0.56 3.22
C LEU A 72 -0.49 0.21 2.09
N HIS A 73 0.81 0.32 2.35
CA HIS A 73 1.86 0.02 1.38
C HIS A 73 1.90 -1.47 1.02
N CYS A 74 1.86 -2.38 2.01
CA CYS A 74 1.82 -3.82 1.75
C CYS A 74 0.60 -4.24 0.91
N THR A 75 -0.55 -3.63 1.19
CA THR A 75 -1.78 -3.87 0.42
C THR A 75 -1.66 -3.31 -1.01
N SER A 76 -1.10 -2.12 -1.15
CA SER A 76 -0.87 -1.49 -2.47
C SER A 76 0.11 -2.28 -3.34
N LEU A 77 1.22 -2.77 -2.78
CA LEU A 77 2.20 -3.63 -3.46
C LEU A 77 1.55 -4.90 -4.02
N THR A 78 0.61 -5.46 -3.28
CA THR A 78 -0.10 -6.68 -3.69
C THR A 78 -1.01 -6.41 -4.88
N LEU A 79 -1.77 -5.32 -4.84
CA LEU A 79 -2.61 -4.90 -5.96
C LEU A 79 -1.78 -4.53 -7.19
N GLU A 80 -0.63 -3.89 -6.98
CA GLU A 80 0.33 -3.60 -8.04
C GLU A 80 0.84 -4.88 -8.72
N GLY A 81 1.24 -5.88 -7.93
CA GLY A 81 1.62 -7.20 -8.44
C GLY A 81 0.51 -7.86 -9.27
N VAL A 82 -0.75 -7.71 -8.86
CA VAL A 82 -1.92 -8.18 -9.63
C VAL A 82 -2.06 -7.43 -10.96
N VAL A 83 -1.91 -6.09 -10.95
CA VAL A 83 -1.98 -5.28 -12.19
C VAL A 83 -0.84 -5.62 -13.15
N LEU A 84 0.37 -5.86 -12.63
CA LEU A 84 1.51 -6.32 -13.41
C LEU A 84 1.26 -7.70 -14.03
N ALA A 85 0.71 -8.64 -13.27
CA ALA A 85 0.33 -9.97 -13.77
C ALA A 85 -0.72 -9.88 -14.89
N CYS A 86 -1.62 -8.90 -14.85
CA CYS A 86 -2.61 -8.62 -15.89
C CYS A 86 -2.06 -7.80 -17.08
N ARG A 87 -0.73 -7.66 -17.22
CA ARG A 87 -0.04 -6.89 -18.29
C ARG A 87 -0.37 -5.38 -18.32
N GLY A 88 -0.79 -4.81 -17.19
CA GLY A 88 -1.16 -3.40 -17.06
C GLY A 88 0.00 -2.40 -16.92
N GLY A 89 1.24 -2.78 -17.23
CA GLY A 89 2.45 -2.01 -16.91
C GLY A 89 2.50 -0.59 -17.48
N GLY A 90 1.94 -0.36 -18.67
CA GLY A 90 1.92 0.98 -19.29
C GLY A 90 1.04 2.00 -18.56
N TRP A 91 -0.10 1.55 -18.01
CA TRP A 91 -0.94 2.41 -17.16
C TRP A 91 -0.25 2.68 -15.82
N LEU A 92 0.39 1.65 -15.27
CA LEU A 92 1.14 1.72 -14.02
C LEU A 92 2.22 2.82 -14.09
N ALA A 93 3.05 2.80 -15.14
CA ALA A 93 4.11 3.79 -15.33
C ALA A 93 3.59 5.24 -15.36
N LYS A 94 2.44 5.49 -16.02
CA LYS A 94 1.81 6.82 -16.06
C LYS A 94 1.33 7.27 -14.69
N VAL A 95 0.65 6.39 -13.96
CA VAL A 95 0.16 6.70 -12.61
C VAL A 95 1.31 6.94 -11.64
N TYR A 96 2.39 6.17 -11.75
CA TYR A 96 3.60 6.37 -10.97
C TYR A 96 4.23 7.75 -11.21
N TRP A 97 4.33 8.16 -12.48
CA TRP A 97 4.84 9.47 -12.84
C TRP A 97 4.00 10.60 -12.25
N VAL A 98 2.67 10.54 -12.43
CA VAL A 98 1.75 11.54 -11.88
C VAL A 98 1.82 11.60 -10.37
N ASN A 99 1.76 10.44 -9.70
CA ASN A 99 1.86 10.35 -8.25
C ASN A 99 3.16 10.93 -7.72
N SER A 100 4.29 10.60 -8.36
CA SER A 100 5.60 11.09 -7.94
C SER A 100 5.72 12.60 -8.12
N ALA A 101 5.21 13.13 -9.23
CA ALA A 101 5.18 14.58 -9.48
C ALA A 101 4.29 15.32 -8.47
N VAL A 102 3.10 14.79 -8.18
CA VAL A 102 2.18 15.38 -7.19
C VAL A 102 2.77 15.32 -5.78
N PHE A 103 3.40 14.21 -5.41
CA PHE A 103 4.02 14.05 -4.10
C PHE A 103 5.23 14.97 -3.93
N ALA A 104 6.15 14.96 -4.90
CA ALA A 104 7.34 15.81 -4.87
C ALA A 104 6.98 17.30 -4.89
N GLY A 105 6.03 17.70 -5.75
CA GLY A 105 5.53 19.06 -5.82
C GLY A 105 4.81 19.49 -4.54
N GLY A 106 3.94 18.62 -4.00
CA GLY A 106 3.24 18.87 -2.74
C GLY A 106 4.18 19.04 -1.56
N LEU A 107 5.19 18.16 -1.45
CA LEU A 107 6.20 18.25 -0.41
C LEU A 107 7.05 19.52 -0.55
N TRP A 108 7.45 19.87 -1.78
CA TRP A 108 8.20 21.10 -2.05
C TRP A 108 7.41 22.37 -1.68
N VAL A 109 6.10 22.42 -1.97
CA VAL A 109 5.22 23.54 -1.57
C VAL A 109 5.10 23.62 -0.05
N ILE A 110 4.94 22.50 0.63
CA ILE A 110 4.80 22.48 2.09
C ILE A 110 6.11 22.89 2.78
N CYS A 111 7.25 22.39 2.30
CA CYS A 111 8.56 22.76 2.82
C CYS A 111 8.90 24.24 2.56
N SER A 112 8.54 24.78 1.39
CA SER A 112 8.79 26.19 1.04
C SER A 112 7.92 27.18 1.83
N ARG A 113 6.78 26.74 2.40
CA ARG A 113 5.90 27.57 3.25
C ARG A 113 6.19 27.46 4.75
N GLY A 114 7.37 26.93 5.12
CA GLY A 114 7.79 26.81 6.53
C GLY A 114 7.32 25.54 7.23
N GLY A 115 6.64 24.63 6.53
CA GLY A 115 6.29 23.28 7.03
C GLY A 115 7.51 22.36 7.08
N SER A 116 8.51 22.72 7.90
CA SER A 116 9.76 21.98 8.07
C SER A 116 9.67 21.05 9.28
N GLY A 117 8.77 20.06 9.21
CA GLY A 117 8.60 19.07 10.27
C GLY A 117 8.73 17.66 9.73
N LEU A 118 9.52 16.82 10.39
CA LEU A 118 9.59 15.39 10.12
C LEU A 118 8.17 14.78 10.08
N SER A 119 7.31 15.15 11.04
CA SER A 119 5.90 14.76 11.09
C SER A 119 5.12 15.09 9.82
N VAL A 120 5.40 16.23 9.19
CA VAL A 120 4.70 16.68 7.98
C VAL A 120 5.07 15.80 6.79
N ALA A 121 6.35 15.48 6.62
CA ALA A 121 6.80 14.57 5.56
C ALA A 121 6.16 13.17 5.70
N TRP A 122 6.08 12.66 6.93
CA TRP A 122 5.44 11.36 7.20
C TRP A 122 3.92 11.39 7.01
N MET A 123 3.25 12.49 7.36
CA MET A 123 1.83 12.68 7.09
C MET A 123 1.55 12.77 5.59
N SER A 124 2.39 13.47 4.82
CA SER A 124 2.31 13.49 3.35
C SER A 124 2.49 12.08 2.78
N LEU A 125 3.45 11.31 3.30
CA LEU A 125 3.66 9.92 2.88
C LEU A 125 2.44 9.04 3.19
N MET A 126 1.81 9.22 4.36
CA MET A 126 0.59 8.49 4.71
C MET A 126 -0.54 8.81 3.73
N ILE A 127 -0.80 10.10 3.44
CA ILE A 127 -1.82 10.53 2.46
C ILE A 127 -1.52 9.95 1.08
N PHE A 128 -0.24 9.95 0.68
CA PHE A 128 0.19 9.36 -0.58
C PHE A 128 -0.16 7.88 -0.69
N GLN A 129 0.02 7.09 0.38
CA GLN A 129 -0.36 5.68 0.37
C GLN A 129 -1.87 5.47 0.28
N PHE A 130 -2.69 6.37 0.85
CA PHE A 130 -4.15 6.32 0.67
C PHE A 130 -4.53 6.57 -0.80
N VAL A 131 -3.97 7.59 -1.43
CA VAL A 131 -4.23 7.90 -2.85
C VAL A 131 -3.85 6.72 -3.74
N ARG A 132 -2.68 6.14 -3.49
CA ARG A 132 -2.16 4.99 -4.24
C ARG A 132 -3.05 3.76 -4.07
N LEU A 133 -3.44 3.45 -2.83
CA LEU A 133 -4.37 2.35 -2.56
C LEU A 133 -5.72 2.57 -3.25
N GLY A 134 -6.24 3.80 -3.22
CA GLY A 134 -7.47 4.20 -3.89
C GLY A 134 -7.38 4.01 -5.40
N GLN A 135 -6.30 4.45 -6.04
CA GLN A 135 -6.08 4.28 -7.49
C GLN A 135 -6.00 2.82 -7.91
N PHE A 136 -5.27 1.99 -7.15
CA PHE A 136 -5.17 0.56 -7.45
C PHE A 136 -6.49 -0.17 -7.20
N SER A 137 -7.19 0.17 -6.12
CA SER A 137 -8.52 -0.39 -5.84
C SER A 137 -9.53 0.01 -6.92
N PHE A 138 -9.51 1.29 -7.35
CA PHE A 138 -10.36 1.78 -8.43
C PHE A 138 -10.05 1.08 -9.76
N ARG A 139 -8.77 0.83 -10.08
CA ARG A 139 -8.38 0.11 -11.31
C ARG A 139 -8.91 -1.32 -11.30
N VAL A 140 -8.72 -2.05 -10.19
CA VAL A 140 -9.23 -3.42 -10.03
C VAL A 140 -10.76 -3.45 -10.10
N TRP A 141 -11.43 -2.46 -9.52
CA TRP A 141 -12.88 -2.30 -9.62
C TRP A 141 -13.34 -1.96 -11.06
N TRP A 142 -12.59 -1.11 -11.77
CA TRP A 142 -12.89 -0.74 -13.14
C TRP A 142 -12.72 -1.91 -14.12
N ASP A 143 -11.68 -2.72 -13.94
CA ASP A 143 -11.49 -3.95 -14.72
C ASP A 143 -12.63 -4.97 -14.44
N ARG A 144 -13.15 -5.00 -13.20
CA ARG A 144 -14.36 -5.77 -12.87
C ARG A 144 -15.59 -5.28 -13.65
N TRP A 145 -15.78 -3.97 -13.79
CA TRP A 145 -16.91 -3.41 -14.54
C TRP A 145 -16.84 -3.74 -16.03
N ARG A 146 -15.66 -3.60 -16.64
CA ARG A 146 -15.48 -3.94 -18.06
C ARG A 146 -15.69 -5.43 -18.36
N GLY A 147 -15.34 -6.31 -17.43
CA GLY A 147 -15.62 -7.75 -17.56
C GLY A 147 -17.11 -8.10 -17.50
N VAL A 148 -17.94 -7.25 -16.87
CA VAL A 148 -19.41 -7.41 -16.83
C VAL A 148 -20.07 -6.84 -18.09
N SER A 149 -19.47 -5.83 -18.74
CA SER A 149 -20.02 -5.22 -19.95
C SER A 149 -19.77 -6.02 -21.25
N SER A 150 -19.08 -7.16 -21.17
CA SER A 150 -18.72 -8.00 -22.34
C SER A 150 -19.32 -9.41 -22.29
N GLY A 151 -20.24 -9.67 -21.35
CA GLY A 151 -21.04 -10.90 -21.26
C GLY A 151 -22.52 -10.59 -21.40
#